data_AF-A0A974YMR0-F1
#
_entry.id   AF-A0A974YMR0-F1
#
_cell.length_a   1.000
_cell.length_b   1.000
_cell.length_c   1.000
_cell.angle_alpha   90.00
_cell.angle_beta   90.00
_cell.angle_gamma   90.00
#
_symmetry.space_group_name_H-M   'P 1'
#
loop_
_entity.id
_entity.type
_entity.pdbx_description
1 polymer ?
#
loop_
_entity_poly.entity_id
_entity_poly.type
_entity_poly.pdbx_seq_one_letter_code
_entity_poly.pdbx_strand_id
1 'polypeptide(L)'
;MLYVGMFIIFALLVLLTAGFYFYPVLCLGLMVSSALMGAKPPPLPDPDKLVSVEGDREIEGQLRKLGAVREEFRRLHMRASALGIDSTSSSAGMRYDRRKRDGKLINAELDDVELRMKDVMHQIKATRTQLLGAIPNWRGPFERWVGRRAWSLAARLSLLVALLSIAGMMIASRDYPGEIAWLASIGNFASGQLLWRPLRPDMLAVMMTGVLAGYASLFVSQPFFRSRLKRSGDVGTMLRLAALEERLNPDQIYEYDPDGAFEEPEEERSRSEPWWTVLGVAADAAVEEIKTAYRNAIRGYHSDKVAHLGDKLKVVAEFESRRLNKAYETAKVERGFV
;
A
#
# COMPACT_ATOMS: atom_id res chain seq x y z
N MET A 1 -7.32 30.24 36.64
CA MET A 1 -8.21 29.14 36.22
C MET A 1 -9.54 29.64 35.64
N LEU A 2 -10.36 30.41 36.38
CA LEU A 2 -11.67 30.92 35.88
C LEU A 2 -11.59 31.76 34.59
N TYR A 3 -10.65 32.70 34.51
CA TYR A 3 -10.47 33.55 33.31
C TYR A 3 -10.04 32.76 32.06
N VAL A 4 -9.25 31.69 32.24
CA VAL A 4 -8.84 30.81 31.14
C VAL A 4 -10.04 30.02 30.63
N GLY A 5 -10.88 29.51 31.52
CA GLY A 5 -12.13 28.82 31.14
C GLY A 5 -13.09 29.73 30.37
N MET A 6 -13.28 30.96 30.84
CA MET A 6 -14.15 31.95 30.15
C MET A 6 -13.62 32.31 28.76
N PHE A 7 -12.31 32.48 28.62
CA PHE A 7 -11.67 32.74 27.33
C PHE A 7 -11.86 31.58 26.35
N ILE A 8 -11.68 30.33 26.81
CA ILE A 8 -11.89 29.13 25.99
C ILE A 8 -13.34 29.05 25.51
N ILE A 9 -14.31 29.26 26.40
CA ILE A 9 -15.74 29.23 26.04
C ILE A 9 -16.03 30.30 24.99
N PHE A 10 -15.58 31.53 25.20
CA PHE A 10 -15.78 32.60 24.23
C PHE A 10 -15.16 32.28 22.87
N ALA A 11 -13.93 31.76 22.85
CA ALA A 11 -13.27 31.31 21.61
C ALA A 11 -14.06 30.21 20.89
N LEU A 12 -14.62 29.25 21.61
CA LEU A 12 -15.47 28.21 21.03
C LEU A 12 -16.75 28.79 20.42
N LEU A 13 -17.40 29.76 21.06
CA LEU A 13 -18.58 30.43 20.52
C LEU A 13 -18.26 31.25 19.26
N VAL A 14 -17.09 31.91 19.22
CA VAL A 14 -16.59 32.59 18.02
C VAL A 14 -16.38 31.59 16.89
N LEU A 15 -15.72 30.46 17.15
CA LEU A 15 -15.48 29.42 16.16
C LEU A 15 -16.77 28.79 15.65
N LEU A 16 -17.73 28.52 16.55
CA LEU A 16 -19.05 27.99 16.18
C LEU A 16 -19.80 28.99 15.28
N THR A 17 -19.82 30.27 15.67
CA THR A 17 -20.47 31.33 14.91
C THR A 17 -19.82 31.50 13.54
N ALA A 18 -18.49 31.51 13.48
CA ALA A 18 -17.75 31.60 12.24
C ALA A 18 -17.99 30.37 11.35
N GLY A 19 -17.92 29.16 11.89
CA GLY A 19 -18.17 27.92 11.14
C GLY A 19 -19.55 27.92 10.50
N PHE A 20 -20.57 28.37 11.22
CA PHE A 20 -21.92 28.47 10.68
C PHE A 20 -22.03 29.47 9.52
N TYR A 21 -21.63 30.73 9.73
CA TYR A 21 -21.84 31.78 8.72
C TYR A 21 -20.84 31.76 7.55
N PHE A 22 -19.60 31.30 7.78
CA PHE A 22 -18.58 31.18 6.74
C PHE A 22 -18.64 29.85 5.97
N TYR A 23 -19.59 28.97 6.28
CA TYR A 23 -19.74 27.70 5.58
C TYR A 23 -19.77 27.82 4.03
N PRO A 24 -20.55 28.74 3.41
CA PRO A 24 -20.54 28.88 1.95
C PRO A 24 -19.18 29.34 1.42
N VAL A 25 -18.49 30.22 2.17
CA VAL A 25 -17.15 30.71 1.81
C VAL A 25 -16.12 29.60 1.91
N LEU A 26 -16.22 28.72 2.91
CA LEU A 26 -15.40 27.52 3.03
C LEU A 26 -15.57 26.61 1.82
N CYS A 27 -16.82 26.29 1.45
CA CYS A 27 -17.11 25.47 0.27
C CYS A 27 -16.57 26.11 -1.02
N LEU A 28 -16.77 27.41 -1.20
CA LEU A 28 -16.24 28.17 -2.35
C LEU A 28 -14.71 28.11 -2.39
N GLY A 29 -14.04 28.32 -1.24
CA GLY A 29 -12.58 28.24 -1.12
C GLY A 29 -12.04 26.88 -1.54
N LEU A 30 -12.69 25.78 -1.13
CA LEU A 30 -12.33 24.43 -1.56
C LEU A 30 -12.52 24.25 -3.08
N MET A 31 -13.58 24.81 -3.66
CA MET A 31 -13.83 24.73 -5.10
C MET A 31 -12.78 25.51 -5.90
N VAL A 32 -12.50 26.76 -5.52
CA VAL A 32 -11.48 27.63 -6.14
C VAL A 32 -10.09 27.00 -6.04
N SER A 33 -9.74 26.44 -4.88
CA SER A 33 -8.44 25.78 -4.67
C SER A 33 -8.17 24.65 -5.66
N SER A 34 -9.22 23.98 -6.14
CA SER A 34 -9.12 22.92 -7.16
C SER A 34 -9.11 23.47 -8.58
N ALA A 35 -9.80 24.59 -8.84
CA ALA A 35 -9.84 25.22 -10.15
C ALA A 35 -8.44 25.71 -10.56
N LEU A 36 -7.65 26.19 -9.59
CA LEU A 36 -6.27 26.62 -9.78
C LEU A 36 -5.31 25.48 -10.19
N MET A 37 -5.64 24.20 -9.96
CA MET A 37 -4.79 23.06 -10.31
C MET A 37 -5.11 22.41 -11.66
N GLY A 38 -6.21 22.81 -12.31
CA GLY A 38 -6.70 22.15 -13.52
C GLY A 38 -7.48 20.86 -13.26
N ALA A 39 -8.34 20.49 -14.21
CA ALA A 39 -9.26 19.37 -14.08
C ALA A 39 -8.62 18.00 -14.37
N LYS A 40 -7.46 17.97 -15.05
CA LYS A 40 -6.77 16.74 -15.44
C LYS A 40 -5.75 16.35 -14.38
N PRO A 41 -5.54 15.04 -14.14
CA PRO A 41 -4.47 14.58 -13.28
C PRO A 41 -3.11 15.00 -13.85
N PRO A 42 -2.08 15.21 -13.00
CA PRO A 42 -0.72 15.43 -13.47
C PRO A 42 -0.26 14.23 -14.32
N PRO A 43 0.54 14.46 -15.38
CA PRO A 43 1.04 13.38 -16.22
C PRO A 43 1.90 12.43 -15.38
N LEU A 44 1.68 11.13 -15.55
CA LEU A 44 2.52 10.10 -14.94
C LEU A 44 3.76 9.90 -15.82
N PRO A 45 4.94 9.66 -15.21
CA PRO A 45 6.11 9.27 -15.96
C PRO A 45 5.90 7.87 -16.56
N ASP A 46 6.47 7.66 -17.74
CA ASP A 46 6.40 6.40 -18.46
C ASP A 46 7.43 5.42 -17.87
N PRO A 47 7.02 4.30 -17.22
CA PRO A 47 7.93 3.36 -16.58
C PRO A 47 8.96 2.79 -17.56
N ASP A 48 8.55 2.54 -18.80
CA ASP A 48 9.37 1.90 -19.81
C ASP A 48 10.51 2.84 -20.29
N LYS A 49 10.36 4.15 -20.09
CA LYS A 49 11.38 5.16 -20.39
C LYS A 49 12.27 5.53 -19.21
N LEU A 50 11.85 5.18 -17.99
CA LEU A 50 12.62 5.45 -16.77
C LEU A 50 13.73 4.43 -16.55
N VAL A 51 13.55 3.21 -17.08
CA VAL A 51 14.55 2.15 -17.00
C VAL A 51 15.46 2.22 -18.22
N SER A 52 16.74 2.50 -18.00
CA SER A 52 17.74 2.31 -19.04
C SER A 52 18.02 0.81 -19.20
N VAL A 53 18.09 0.35 -20.45
CA VAL A 53 18.47 -1.04 -20.76
C VAL A 53 19.85 -1.36 -20.16
N GLU A 54 20.72 -0.36 -20.10
CA GLU A 54 22.05 -0.43 -19.48
C GLU A 54 21.98 -0.67 -17.97
N GLY A 55 21.14 0.07 -17.24
CA GLY A 55 21.00 -0.07 -15.78
C GLY A 55 20.46 -1.42 -15.35
N ASP A 56 19.51 -1.97 -16.12
CA ASP A 56 18.97 -3.32 -15.87
C ASP A 56 20.01 -4.41 -16.11
N ARG A 57 20.77 -4.30 -17.21
CA ARG A 57 21.87 -5.24 -17.50
C ARG A 57 22.97 -5.19 -16.43
N GLU A 58 23.26 -4.00 -15.90
CA GLU A 58 24.24 -3.84 -14.82
C GLU A 58 23.76 -4.52 -13.54
N ILE A 59 22.51 -4.29 -13.11
CA ILE A 59 21.93 -4.97 -11.95
C ILE A 59 21.91 -6.49 -12.15
N GLU A 60 21.45 -6.97 -13.31
CA GLU A 60 21.47 -8.41 -13.62
C GLU A 60 22.89 -8.99 -13.57
N GLY A 61 23.87 -8.27 -14.11
CA GLY A 61 25.27 -8.67 -14.08
C GLY A 61 25.81 -8.76 -12.65
N GLN A 62 25.50 -7.78 -11.80
CA GLN A 62 25.90 -7.77 -10.39
C GLN A 62 25.18 -8.87 -9.59
N LEU A 63 23.91 -9.15 -9.85
CA LEU A 63 23.17 -10.26 -9.23
C LEU A 63 23.76 -11.62 -9.61
N ARG A 64 24.17 -11.81 -10.87
CA ARG A 64 24.89 -13.03 -11.29
C ARG A 64 26.23 -13.18 -10.58
N LYS A 65 27.00 -12.08 -10.43
CA LYS A 65 28.24 -12.08 -9.64
C LYS A 65 27.97 -12.46 -8.19
N LEU A 66 26.93 -11.89 -7.59
CA LEU A 66 26.52 -12.22 -6.22
C LEU A 66 26.17 -13.70 -6.06
N GLY A 67 25.40 -14.25 -7.01
CA GLY A 67 25.08 -15.68 -7.05
C GLY A 67 26.33 -16.57 -7.13
N ALA A 68 27.31 -16.19 -7.95
CA ALA A 68 28.57 -16.92 -8.06
C ALA A 68 29.40 -16.90 -6.75
N VAL A 69 29.47 -15.75 -6.08
CA VAL A 69 30.15 -15.60 -4.79
C VAL A 69 29.42 -16.40 -3.70
N ARG A 70 28.08 -16.42 -3.70
CA ARG A 70 27.28 -17.26 -2.79
C ARG A 70 27.51 -18.76 -3.00
N GLU A 71 27.66 -19.19 -4.24
CA GLU A 71 27.99 -20.59 -4.54
C GLU A 71 29.41 -20.96 -4.09
N GLU A 72 30.37 -20.03 -4.21
CA GLU A 72 31.70 -20.20 -3.66
C GLU A 72 31.67 -20.36 -2.13
N PHE A 73 30.92 -19.50 -1.44
CA PHE A 73 30.68 -19.61 0.00
C PHE A 73 30.14 -21.00 0.39
N ARG A 74 29.12 -21.49 -0.32
CA ARG A 74 28.56 -22.84 -0.11
C ARG A 74 29.59 -23.95 -0.32
N ARG A 75 30.39 -23.86 -1.39
CA ARG A 75 31.44 -24.85 -1.68
C ARG A 75 32.50 -24.91 -0.59
N LEU A 76 32.86 -23.78 0.02
CA LEU A 76 33.79 -23.76 1.16
C LEU A 76 33.25 -24.51 2.37
N HIS A 77 31.96 -24.33 2.69
CA HIS A 77 31.31 -25.07 3.76
C HIS A 77 31.22 -26.58 3.46
N MET A 78 30.87 -26.96 2.23
CA MET A 78 30.86 -28.37 1.81
C MET A 78 32.26 -29.00 1.89
N ARG A 79 33.30 -28.26 1.49
CA ARG A 79 34.71 -28.71 1.57
C ARG A 79 35.13 -28.93 3.03
N ALA A 80 34.77 -28.02 3.93
CA ALA A 80 35.09 -28.17 5.36
C ALA A 80 34.40 -29.40 5.98
N SER A 81 33.15 -29.65 5.60
CA SER A 81 32.41 -30.85 6.01
C SER A 81 33.05 -32.13 5.48
N ALA A 82 33.45 -32.15 4.20
CA ALA A 82 34.14 -33.30 3.60
C ALA A 82 35.51 -33.60 4.26
N LEU A 83 36.17 -32.57 4.80
CA LEU A 83 37.42 -32.71 5.56
C LEU A 83 37.22 -33.09 7.03
N GLY A 84 35.96 -33.22 7.50
CA GLY A 84 35.66 -33.56 8.89
C GLY A 84 36.14 -32.50 9.89
N ILE A 85 36.08 -31.22 9.51
CA ILE A 85 36.52 -30.11 10.37
C ILE A 85 35.33 -29.62 11.18
N ASP A 86 35.45 -29.70 12.51
CA ASP A 86 34.41 -29.22 13.42
C ASP A 86 34.24 -27.69 13.28
N SER A 87 32.98 -27.27 13.24
CA SER A 87 32.61 -25.86 13.30
C SER A 87 32.70 -25.32 14.72
N THR A 88 32.90 -24.01 14.87
CA THR A 88 32.92 -23.35 16.17
C THR A 88 31.51 -22.96 16.61
N SER A 89 31.10 -23.38 17.80
CA SER A 89 29.80 -23.03 18.39
C SER A 89 29.64 -21.53 18.65
N SER A 90 30.76 -20.81 18.85
CA SER A 90 30.77 -19.35 19.06
C SER A 90 30.45 -18.53 17.80
N SER A 91 30.43 -19.16 16.63
CA SER A 91 30.17 -18.50 15.35
C SER A 91 28.92 -19.06 14.64
N ALA A 92 27.97 -19.63 15.39
CA ALA A 92 26.77 -20.27 14.84
C ALA A 92 27.07 -21.34 13.75
N GLY A 93 28.24 -21.99 13.80
CA GLY A 93 28.63 -22.97 12.78
C GLY A 93 29.23 -22.39 11.49
N MET A 94 29.32 -21.06 11.36
CA MET A 94 29.83 -20.37 10.17
C MET A 94 31.37 -20.34 10.06
N ARG A 95 32.09 -20.74 11.11
CA ARG A 95 33.56 -20.75 11.16
C ARG A 95 34.07 -22.08 11.69
N TYR A 96 35.30 -22.41 11.34
CA TYR A 96 35.93 -23.71 11.61
C TYR A 96 37.08 -23.63 12.61
N ASP A 97 37.40 -24.73 13.30
CA ASP A 97 38.46 -24.75 14.33
C ASP A 97 39.81 -24.25 13.77
N ARG A 98 40.30 -23.13 14.35
CA ARG A 98 41.56 -22.48 13.98
C ARG A 98 42.81 -23.24 14.43
N ARG A 99 42.69 -24.32 15.20
CA ARG A 99 43.85 -25.13 15.62
C ARG A 99 44.39 -25.99 14.48
N LYS A 100 43.52 -26.41 13.55
CA LYS A 100 43.88 -27.19 12.36
C LYS A 100 44.33 -26.25 11.23
N ARG A 101 45.36 -26.64 10.46
CA ARG A 101 45.85 -25.86 9.30
C ARG A 101 44.74 -25.61 8.28
N ASP A 102 43.95 -26.64 7.98
CA ASP A 102 42.86 -26.56 7.01
C ASP A 102 41.72 -25.66 7.49
N GLY A 103 41.40 -25.66 8.79
CA GLY A 103 40.41 -24.77 9.38
C GLY A 103 40.82 -23.29 9.32
N LYS A 104 42.11 -22.97 9.51
CA LYS A 104 42.63 -21.61 9.29
C LYS A 104 42.51 -21.17 7.83
N LEU A 105 42.84 -22.06 6.91
CA LEU A 105 42.83 -21.78 5.48
C LEU A 105 41.40 -21.54 4.97
N ILE A 106 40.44 -22.39 5.35
CA ILE A 106 39.02 -22.23 4.98
C ILE A 106 38.44 -20.95 5.59
N ASN A 107 38.76 -20.63 6.85
CA ASN A 107 38.29 -19.38 7.45
C ASN A 107 38.80 -18.14 6.69
N ALA A 108 40.06 -18.16 6.24
CA ALA A 108 40.62 -17.07 5.45
C ALA A 108 39.95 -16.97 4.06
N GLU A 109 39.65 -18.10 3.42
CA GLU A 109 38.87 -18.13 2.16
C GLU A 109 37.43 -17.60 2.39
N LEU A 110 36.78 -17.96 3.50
CA LEU A 110 35.46 -17.44 3.88
C LEU A 110 35.48 -15.93 4.12
N ASP A 111 36.52 -15.40 4.77
CA ASP A 111 36.70 -13.96 4.99
C ASP A 111 36.79 -13.19 3.65
N ASP A 112 37.55 -13.73 2.69
CA ASP A 112 37.66 -13.14 1.34
C ASP A 112 36.32 -13.16 0.59
N VAL A 113 35.61 -14.30 0.63
CA VAL A 113 34.30 -14.45 -0.01
C VAL A 113 33.27 -13.52 0.61
N GLU A 114 33.24 -13.39 1.94
CA GLU A 114 32.35 -12.45 2.63
C GLU A 114 32.65 -10.99 2.25
N LEU A 115 33.93 -10.62 2.13
CA LEU A 115 34.32 -9.28 1.70
C LEU A 115 33.86 -8.99 0.27
N ARG A 116 34.08 -9.93 -0.65
CA ARG A 116 33.60 -9.83 -2.05
C ARG A 116 32.08 -9.76 -2.11
N MET A 117 31.38 -10.55 -1.30
CA MET A 117 29.92 -10.51 -1.21
C MET A 117 29.43 -9.13 -0.76
N LYS A 118 30.04 -8.55 0.27
CA LYS A 118 29.74 -7.19 0.75
C LYS A 118 29.98 -6.13 -0.33
N ASP A 119 31.09 -6.23 -1.07
CA ASP A 119 31.41 -5.30 -2.16
C ASP A 119 30.35 -5.36 -3.28
N VAL A 120 29.99 -6.57 -3.73
CA VAL A 120 28.94 -6.73 -4.75
C VAL A 120 27.58 -6.23 -4.24
N MET A 121 27.20 -6.52 -3.00
CA MET A 121 25.97 -5.97 -2.42
C MET A 121 25.98 -4.44 -2.35
N HIS A 122 27.13 -3.83 -2.04
CA HIS A 122 27.28 -2.37 -2.03
C HIS A 122 27.13 -1.78 -3.43
N GLN A 123 27.68 -2.44 -4.46
CA GLN A 123 27.52 -2.03 -5.87
C GLN A 123 26.06 -2.10 -6.32
N ILE A 124 25.34 -3.19 -5.97
CA ILE A 124 23.91 -3.32 -6.30
C ILE A 124 23.12 -2.23 -5.60
N LYS A 125 23.38 -1.99 -4.31
CA LYS A 125 22.74 -0.91 -3.56
C LYS A 125 22.96 0.44 -4.23
N ALA A 126 24.20 0.77 -4.55
CA ALA A 126 24.54 2.04 -5.18
C ALA A 126 23.82 2.23 -6.52
N THR A 127 23.82 1.18 -7.36
CA THR A 127 23.15 1.19 -8.67
C THR A 127 21.64 1.36 -8.52
N ARG A 128 21.01 0.60 -7.61
CA ARG A 128 19.58 0.72 -7.29
C ARG A 128 19.22 2.10 -6.77
N THR A 129 19.99 2.67 -5.84
CA THR A 129 19.78 4.02 -5.32
C THR A 129 19.88 5.08 -6.42
N GLN A 130 20.84 4.94 -7.33
CA GLN A 130 20.98 5.84 -8.47
C GLN A 130 19.76 5.78 -9.40
N LEU A 131 19.31 4.57 -9.77
CA LEU A 131 18.14 4.38 -10.63
C LEU A 131 16.85 4.86 -9.97
N LEU A 132 16.67 4.57 -8.68
CA LEU A 132 15.52 5.05 -7.90
C LEU A 132 15.50 6.58 -7.83
N GLY A 133 16.67 7.21 -7.67
CA GLY A 133 16.81 8.67 -7.68
C GLY A 133 16.48 9.33 -9.01
N ALA A 134 16.54 8.59 -10.13
CA ALA A 134 16.13 9.08 -11.44
C ALA A 134 14.59 9.11 -11.62
N ILE A 135 13.84 8.38 -10.79
CA ILE A 135 12.37 8.38 -10.84
C ILE A 135 11.86 9.70 -10.24
N PRO A 136 11.14 10.53 -11.00
CA PRO A 136 10.58 11.77 -10.46
C PRO A 136 9.50 11.45 -9.43
N ASN A 137 9.37 12.29 -8.41
CA ASN A 137 8.30 12.15 -7.40
C ASN A 137 6.92 12.40 -8.02
N TRP A 138 6.30 11.34 -8.55
CA TRP A 138 4.98 11.36 -9.15
C TRP A 138 3.86 11.23 -8.12
N ARG A 139 4.12 10.52 -7.01
CA ARG A 139 3.14 10.27 -5.93
C ARG A 139 2.69 11.58 -5.28
N GLY A 140 3.63 12.46 -4.89
CA GLY A 140 3.31 13.70 -4.18
C GLY A 140 2.38 14.65 -4.94
N PRO A 141 2.70 15.04 -6.19
CA PRO A 141 1.81 15.84 -7.04
C PRO A 141 0.44 15.17 -7.26
N PHE A 142 0.43 13.87 -7.54
CA PHE A 142 -0.81 13.12 -7.76
C PHE A 142 -1.71 13.10 -6.51
N GLU A 143 -1.14 12.80 -5.34
CA GLU A 143 -1.90 12.78 -4.08
C GLU A 143 -2.44 14.16 -3.70
N ARG A 144 -1.66 15.22 -3.92
CA ARG A 144 -2.13 16.59 -3.72
C ARG A 144 -3.30 16.93 -4.65
N TRP A 145 -3.19 16.55 -5.92
CA TRP A 145 -4.26 16.73 -6.90
C TRP A 145 -5.53 15.97 -6.48
N VAL A 146 -5.42 14.67 -6.16
CA VAL A 146 -6.53 13.84 -5.68
C VAL A 146 -7.18 14.46 -4.44
N GLY A 147 -6.37 14.89 -3.47
CA GLY A 147 -6.85 15.49 -2.23
C GLY A 147 -7.66 16.76 -2.48
N ARG A 148 -7.11 17.73 -3.22
CA ARG A 148 -7.82 18.99 -3.53
C ARG A 148 -9.06 18.75 -4.37
N ARG A 149 -8.99 17.85 -5.34
CA ARG A 149 -10.13 17.54 -6.21
C ARG A 149 -11.25 16.84 -5.45
N ALA A 150 -10.93 15.91 -4.55
CA ALA A 150 -11.90 15.25 -3.68
C ALA A 150 -12.62 16.25 -2.77
N TRP A 151 -11.88 17.15 -2.11
CA TRP A 151 -12.47 18.22 -1.30
C TRP A 151 -13.36 19.16 -2.10
N SER A 152 -12.97 19.50 -3.33
CA SER A 152 -13.83 20.32 -4.19
C SER A 152 -15.13 19.62 -4.56
N LEU A 153 -15.08 18.34 -4.97
CA LEU A 153 -16.29 17.58 -5.33
C LEU A 153 -17.21 17.41 -4.13
N ALA A 154 -16.64 17.09 -2.96
CA ALA A 154 -17.36 17.03 -1.69
C ALA A 154 -18.02 18.38 -1.35
N ALA A 155 -17.32 19.50 -1.54
CA ALA A 155 -17.87 20.83 -1.31
C ALA A 155 -19.05 21.16 -2.24
N ARG A 156 -19.06 20.70 -3.50
CA ARG A 156 -20.20 20.91 -4.41
C ARG A 156 -21.43 20.14 -3.94
N LEU A 157 -21.22 18.86 -3.59
CA LEU A 157 -22.30 18.01 -3.09
C LEU A 157 -22.84 18.54 -1.76
N SER A 158 -21.96 18.94 -0.87
CA SER A 158 -22.26 19.54 0.43
C SER A 158 -23.10 20.82 0.30
N LEU A 159 -22.74 21.72 -0.61
CA LEU A 159 -23.53 22.92 -0.90
C LEU A 159 -24.91 22.58 -1.46
N LEU A 160 -24.99 21.61 -2.39
CA LEU A 160 -26.24 21.14 -2.97
C LEU A 160 -27.16 20.52 -1.90
N VAL A 161 -26.62 19.67 -1.02
CA VAL A 161 -27.35 19.07 0.10
C VAL A 161 -27.85 20.14 1.05
N ALA A 162 -27.01 21.11 1.42
CA ALA A 162 -27.41 22.21 2.28
C ALA A 162 -28.58 23.03 1.67
N LEU A 163 -28.49 23.38 0.39
CA LEU A 163 -29.55 24.13 -0.31
C LEU A 163 -30.86 23.34 -0.39
N LEU A 164 -30.79 22.05 -0.72
CA LEU A 164 -31.98 21.19 -0.76
C LEU A 164 -32.60 20.99 0.63
N SER A 165 -31.79 20.81 1.67
CA SER A 165 -32.27 20.71 3.04
C SER A 165 -32.93 22.02 3.51
N ILE A 166 -32.35 23.17 3.19
CA ILE A 166 -32.94 24.48 3.49
C ILE A 166 -34.27 24.65 2.76
N ALA A 167 -34.31 24.37 1.45
CA ALA A 167 -35.53 24.50 0.65
C ALA A 167 -36.63 23.56 1.15
N GLY A 168 -36.30 22.29 1.42
CA GLY A 168 -37.22 21.32 1.98
C GLY A 168 -37.77 21.75 3.35
N MET A 169 -36.91 22.28 4.21
CA MET A 169 -37.35 22.73 5.54
C MET A 169 -38.15 24.04 5.50
N MET A 170 -37.88 24.93 4.53
CA MET A 170 -38.75 26.08 4.29
C MET A 170 -40.16 25.67 3.85
N ILE A 171 -40.26 24.71 2.93
CA ILE A 171 -41.55 24.18 2.47
C ILE A 171 -42.28 23.50 3.64
N ALA A 172 -41.59 22.63 4.38
CA ALA A 172 -42.16 21.99 5.55
C ALA A 172 -42.67 23.01 6.57
N SER A 173 -41.93 24.11 6.81
CA SER A 173 -42.32 25.13 7.79
C SER A 173 -43.56 25.92 7.38
N ARG A 174 -43.85 25.97 6.09
CA ARG A 174 -45.05 26.61 5.55
C ARG A 174 -46.24 25.66 5.60
N ASP A 175 -46.05 24.42 5.17
CA ASP A 175 -47.16 23.50 4.86
C ASP A 175 -47.47 22.53 6.01
N TYR A 176 -46.50 22.24 6.89
CA TYR A 176 -46.61 21.26 7.98
C TYR A 176 -46.09 21.79 9.33
N PRO A 177 -46.55 22.96 9.82
CA PRO A 177 -45.99 23.60 11.01
C PRO A 177 -46.10 22.76 12.29
N GLY A 178 -47.11 21.90 12.40
CA GLY A 178 -47.30 21.02 13.56
C GLY A 178 -46.27 19.89 13.64
N GLU A 179 -45.91 19.29 12.50
CA GLU A 179 -44.98 18.16 12.45
C GLU A 179 -43.53 18.57 12.73
N ILE A 180 -43.19 19.81 12.38
CA ILE A 180 -41.83 20.33 12.55
C ILE A 180 -41.67 21.30 13.71
N ALA A 181 -42.62 21.32 14.65
CA ALA A 181 -42.57 22.19 15.83
C ALA A 181 -41.26 22.04 16.63
N TRP A 182 -40.61 20.86 16.56
CA TRP A 182 -39.29 20.60 17.15
C TRP A 182 -38.16 21.49 16.60
N LEU A 183 -38.29 22.07 15.39
CA LEU A 183 -37.32 23.04 14.84
C LEU A 183 -37.18 24.28 15.71
N ALA A 184 -38.25 24.70 16.39
CA ALA A 184 -38.19 25.85 17.30
C ALA A 184 -37.16 25.62 18.41
N SER A 185 -37.02 24.38 18.90
CA SER A 185 -36.01 24.02 19.89
C SER A 185 -34.59 24.19 19.35
N ILE A 186 -34.35 23.84 18.09
CA ILE A 186 -33.05 24.05 17.43
C ILE A 186 -32.77 25.53 17.23
N GLY A 187 -33.76 26.30 16.76
CA GLY A 187 -33.65 27.74 16.58
C GLY A 187 -33.34 28.46 17.88
N ASN A 188 -34.01 28.09 18.97
CA ASN A 188 -33.79 28.65 20.31
C ASN A 188 -32.41 28.28 20.86
N PHE A 189 -32.01 27.01 20.72
CA PHE A 189 -30.67 26.56 21.13
C PHE A 189 -29.59 27.33 20.37
N ALA A 190 -29.67 27.35 19.04
CA ALA A 190 -28.67 28.00 18.20
C ALA A 190 -28.68 29.53 18.39
N SER A 191 -29.86 30.13 18.62
CA SER A 191 -29.94 31.52 19.08
C SER A 191 -29.13 31.68 20.36
N GLY A 192 -29.30 30.84 21.38
CA GLY A 192 -28.52 30.92 22.62
C GLY A 192 -26.99 30.83 22.45
N GLN A 193 -26.50 30.11 21.44
CA GLN A 193 -25.07 29.85 21.24
C GLN A 193 -24.38 30.79 20.23
N LEU A 194 -25.11 31.37 19.28
CA LEU A 194 -24.51 32.23 18.26
C LEU A 194 -24.31 33.65 18.77
N LEU A 195 -23.12 34.21 18.53
CA LEU A 195 -22.77 35.57 18.95
C LEU A 195 -23.44 36.64 18.06
N TRP A 196 -23.63 36.32 16.77
CA TRP A 196 -24.27 37.22 15.80
C TRP A 196 -25.57 36.59 15.28
N ARG A 197 -26.68 37.34 15.36
CA ARG A 197 -28.05 36.85 15.13
C ARG A 197 -28.85 37.81 14.24
N PRO A 198 -28.52 37.93 12.94
CA PRO A 198 -29.26 38.78 12.01
C PRO A 198 -30.63 38.18 11.63
N LEU A 199 -30.87 36.90 11.92
CA LEU A 199 -32.07 36.16 11.53
C LEU A 199 -33.00 35.90 12.72
N ARG A 200 -34.30 35.81 12.43
CA ARG A 200 -35.30 35.32 13.39
C ARG A 200 -35.03 33.84 13.76
N PRO A 201 -35.42 33.38 14.97
CA PRO A 201 -35.12 32.02 15.43
C PRO A 201 -35.65 30.88 14.54
N ASP A 202 -36.81 31.09 13.91
CA ASP A 202 -37.43 30.17 12.94
C ASP A 202 -36.55 29.99 11.69
N MET A 203 -36.12 31.10 11.09
CA MET A 203 -35.21 31.08 9.93
C MET A 203 -33.83 30.54 10.29
N LEU A 204 -33.37 30.84 11.51
CA LEU A 204 -32.10 30.33 12.02
C LEU A 204 -32.12 28.80 12.16
N ALA A 205 -33.23 28.22 12.63
CA ALA A 205 -33.41 26.77 12.69
C ALA A 205 -33.31 26.11 11.30
N VAL A 206 -33.99 26.69 10.29
CA VAL A 206 -33.95 26.22 8.89
C VAL A 206 -32.54 26.30 8.30
N MET A 207 -31.81 27.39 8.55
CA MET A 207 -30.44 27.53 8.06
C MET A 207 -29.49 26.55 8.76
N MET A 208 -29.65 26.35 10.07
CA MET A 208 -28.86 25.40 10.86
C MET A 208 -29.02 23.96 10.37
N THR A 209 -30.24 23.49 10.08
CA THR A 209 -30.43 22.13 9.55
C THR A 209 -29.76 21.95 8.20
N GLY A 210 -29.83 22.97 7.33
CA GLY A 210 -29.10 23.02 6.08
C GLY A 210 -27.59 22.91 6.22
N VAL A 211 -26.99 23.79 7.04
CA VAL A 211 -25.54 23.83 7.24
C VAL A 211 -25.03 22.54 7.90
N LEU A 212 -25.77 21.99 8.87
CA LEU A 212 -25.42 20.72 9.50
C LEU A 212 -25.47 19.54 8.51
N ALA A 213 -26.54 19.45 7.70
CA ALA A 213 -26.64 18.45 6.63
C ALA A 213 -25.51 18.61 5.60
N GLY A 214 -25.18 19.86 5.27
CA GLY A 214 -24.05 20.22 4.42
C GLY A 214 -22.71 19.72 4.96
N TYR A 215 -22.37 20.03 6.21
CA TYR A 215 -21.15 19.54 6.86
C TYR A 215 -21.11 18.02 6.93
N ALA A 216 -22.21 17.35 7.31
CA ALA A 216 -22.29 15.90 7.32
C ALA A 216 -21.98 15.32 5.92
N SER A 217 -22.61 15.86 4.88
CA SER A 217 -22.34 15.46 3.49
C SER A 217 -20.90 15.71 3.07
N LEU A 218 -20.28 16.82 3.49
CA LEU A 218 -18.90 17.16 3.17
C LEU A 218 -17.93 16.06 3.65
N PHE A 219 -18.00 15.70 4.92
CA PHE A 219 -17.08 14.73 5.52
C PHE A 219 -17.37 13.28 5.09
N VAL A 220 -18.65 12.92 4.90
CA VAL A 220 -19.02 11.58 4.43
C VAL A 220 -18.62 11.37 2.96
N SER A 221 -18.79 12.37 2.10
CA SER A 221 -18.52 12.23 0.66
C SER A 221 -17.04 12.39 0.28
N GLN A 222 -16.23 13.06 1.10
CA GLN A 222 -14.80 13.26 0.86
C GLN A 222 -14.01 11.94 0.63
N PRO A 223 -14.10 10.92 1.51
CA PRO A 223 -13.36 9.66 1.30
C PRO A 223 -13.86 8.89 0.08
N PHE A 224 -15.16 8.98 -0.23
CA PHE A 224 -15.74 8.39 -1.43
C PHE A 224 -15.14 9.00 -2.71
N PHE A 225 -15.13 10.33 -2.83
CA PHE A 225 -14.53 11.00 -3.99
C PHE A 225 -13.02 10.77 -4.08
N ARG A 226 -12.30 10.75 -2.95
CA ARG A 226 -10.88 10.42 -2.91
C ARG A 226 -10.60 9.03 -3.48
N SER A 227 -11.39 8.04 -3.07
CA SER A 227 -11.26 6.65 -3.52
C SER A 227 -11.59 6.51 -5.01
N ARG A 228 -12.66 7.18 -5.46
CA ARG A 228 -13.07 7.21 -6.87
C ARG A 228 -11.99 7.84 -7.77
N LEU A 229 -11.38 8.95 -7.33
CA LEU A 229 -10.33 9.64 -8.09
C LEU A 229 -9.05 8.81 -8.20
N LYS A 230 -8.65 8.11 -7.14
CA LYS A 230 -7.52 7.17 -7.20
C LYS A 230 -7.73 6.08 -8.26
N ARG A 231 -8.95 5.57 -8.40
CA ARG A 231 -9.31 4.57 -9.43
C ARG A 231 -9.43 5.15 -10.84
N SER A 232 -9.67 6.45 -10.98
CA SER A 232 -9.81 7.10 -12.29
C SER A 232 -8.49 7.46 -12.97
N GLY A 233 -7.38 7.43 -12.21
CA GLY A 233 -6.06 7.57 -12.81
C GLY A 233 -5.70 6.33 -13.63
N ASP A 234 -4.64 6.41 -14.42
CA ASP A 234 -4.08 5.24 -15.10
C ASP A 234 -3.47 4.27 -14.08
N VAL A 235 -4.34 3.44 -13.50
CA VAL A 235 -3.99 2.46 -12.47
C VAL A 235 -2.90 1.52 -12.99
N GLY A 236 -2.92 1.19 -14.28
CA GLY A 236 -1.91 0.35 -14.92
C GLY A 236 -0.52 0.97 -14.81
N THR A 237 -0.38 2.23 -15.23
CA THR A 237 0.89 2.96 -15.12
C THR A 237 1.34 3.13 -13.67
N MET A 238 0.43 3.45 -12.75
CA MET A 238 0.78 3.58 -11.32
C MET A 238 1.27 2.27 -10.70
N LEU A 239 0.63 1.14 -11.03
CA LEU A 239 1.06 -0.18 -10.57
C LEU A 239 2.44 -0.53 -11.12
N ARG A 240 2.71 -0.23 -12.39
CA ARG A 240 4.04 -0.42 -12.98
C ARG A 240 5.10 0.45 -12.32
N LEU A 241 4.81 1.72 -12.03
CA LEU A 241 5.73 2.60 -11.30
C LEU A 241 5.98 2.11 -9.87
N ALA A 242 4.93 1.68 -9.17
CA ALA A 242 5.08 1.12 -7.82
C ALA A 242 5.90 -0.17 -7.83
N ALA A 243 5.67 -1.06 -8.81
CA ALA A 243 6.46 -2.28 -8.98
C ALA A 243 7.92 -1.97 -9.33
N LEU A 244 8.16 -0.95 -10.15
CA LEU A 244 9.51 -0.50 -10.49
C LEU A 244 10.25 0.06 -9.26
N GLU A 245 9.60 0.92 -8.48
CA GLU A 245 10.15 1.46 -7.23
C GLU A 245 10.47 0.35 -6.22
N GLU A 246 9.60 -0.66 -6.11
CA GLU A 246 9.84 -1.83 -5.25
C GLU A 246 11.01 -2.68 -5.75
N ARG A 247 11.08 -2.95 -7.06
CA ARG A 247 12.19 -3.69 -7.67
C ARG A 247 13.54 -3.00 -7.47
N LEU A 248 13.55 -1.67 -7.52
CA LEU A 248 14.73 -0.85 -7.31
C LEU A 248 14.98 -0.53 -5.83
N ASN A 249 14.18 -1.05 -4.90
CA ASN A 249 14.37 -0.80 -3.49
C ASN A 249 15.74 -1.36 -3.02
N PRO A 250 16.66 -0.49 -2.53
CA PRO A 250 17.99 -0.91 -2.11
C PRO A 250 17.98 -1.80 -0.86
N ASP A 251 16.93 -1.70 -0.04
CA ASP A 251 16.89 -2.39 1.25
C ASP A 251 16.37 -3.83 1.14
N GLN A 252 15.78 -4.23 0.01
CA GLN A 252 15.36 -5.62 -0.24
C GLN A 252 16.52 -6.64 -0.30
N ILE A 253 17.78 -6.19 -0.43
CA ILE A 253 18.95 -7.09 -0.49
C ILE A 253 19.39 -7.52 0.92
N TYR A 254 18.95 -6.81 1.96
CA TYR A 254 19.51 -6.89 3.31
C TYR A 254 18.89 -7.94 4.24
N GLU A 255 18.12 -8.88 3.72
CA GLU A 255 17.79 -10.10 4.48
C GLU A 255 19.02 -11.03 4.48
N TYR A 256 20.10 -10.54 5.10
CA TYR A 256 21.28 -11.29 5.49
C TYR A 256 21.07 -11.69 6.94
N ASP A 257 20.49 -12.88 7.13
CA ASP A 257 20.48 -13.56 8.43
C ASP A 257 21.68 -14.52 8.48
N PRO A 258 22.77 -14.16 9.19
CA PRO A 258 23.91 -15.05 9.37
C PRO A 258 23.62 -16.23 10.32
N ASP A 259 22.53 -16.19 11.10
CA ASP A 259 22.11 -17.24 12.04
C ASP A 259 20.98 -18.12 11.47
N GLY A 260 20.32 -17.66 10.41
CA GLY A 260 19.28 -18.37 9.67
C GLY A 260 19.91 -19.41 8.75
N ALA A 261 19.71 -20.69 9.05
CA ALA A 261 19.91 -21.77 8.09
C ALA A 261 19.33 -21.33 6.74
N PHE A 262 20.18 -21.18 5.72
CA PHE A 262 19.87 -20.73 4.36
C PHE A 262 18.45 -21.11 3.92
N GLU A 263 17.48 -20.26 4.23
CA GLU A 263 16.17 -20.32 3.61
C GLU A 263 16.31 -19.52 2.33
N GLU A 264 16.31 -20.21 1.19
CA GLU A 264 16.27 -19.56 -0.11
C GLU A 264 15.16 -18.49 -0.09
N PRO A 265 15.38 -17.31 -0.71
CA PRO A 265 14.33 -16.31 -0.88
C PRO A 265 13.05 -17.01 -1.38
N GLU A 266 11.86 -16.69 -0.86
CA GLU A 266 10.60 -17.36 -1.26
C GLU A 266 10.43 -17.44 -2.79
N GLU A 267 10.97 -16.47 -3.54
CA GLU A 267 11.00 -16.49 -5.01
C GLU A 267 11.93 -17.54 -5.63
N GLU A 268 13.07 -17.85 -5.00
CA GLU A 268 14.01 -18.91 -5.42
C GLU A 268 13.55 -20.29 -4.93
N ARG A 269 13.02 -20.38 -3.69
CA ARG A 269 12.36 -21.57 -3.13
C ARG A 269 11.15 -21.99 -3.97
N SER A 270 10.32 -21.04 -4.41
CA SER A 270 9.21 -21.32 -5.34
C SER A 270 9.67 -21.77 -6.74
N ARG A 271 10.94 -21.52 -7.10
CA ARG A 271 11.54 -21.90 -8.38
C ARG A 271 12.18 -23.28 -8.33
N SER A 272 12.59 -23.73 -7.13
CA SER A 272 13.24 -25.02 -6.83
C SER A 272 12.30 -26.04 -6.16
N GLU A 273 11.13 -25.63 -5.66
CA GLU A 273 10.21 -26.50 -4.95
C GLU A 273 9.64 -27.60 -5.86
N PRO A 274 9.73 -28.87 -5.45
CA PRO A 274 9.19 -29.97 -6.23
C PRO A 274 7.65 -29.96 -6.21
N TRP A 275 7.04 -30.45 -7.29
CA TRP A 275 5.59 -30.36 -7.49
C TRP A 275 4.76 -31.01 -6.39
N TRP A 276 5.27 -32.08 -5.75
CA TRP A 276 4.56 -32.78 -4.66
C TRP A 276 4.48 -31.93 -3.39
N THR A 277 5.48 -31.09 -3.12
CA THR A 277 5.44 -30.11 -2.02
C THR A 277 4.43 -29.01 -2.30
N VAL A 278 4.40 -28.47 -3.54
CA VAL A 278 3.46 -27.41 -3.93
C VAL A 278 2.01 -27.90 -3.92
N LEU A 279 1.76 -29.15 -4.31
CA LEU A 279 0.42 -29.76 -4.27
C LEU A 279 0.05 -30.36 -2.92
N GLY A 280 0.98 -30.43 -1.95
CA GLY A 280 0.76 -30.99 -0.62
C GLY A 280 0.49 -32.51 -0.62
N VAL A 281 1.15 -33.25 -1.52
CA VAL A 281 1.02 -34.70 -1.68
C VAL A 281 2.35 -35.40 -1.47
N ALA A 282 2.32 -36.72 -1.25
CA ALA A 282 3.54 -37.51 -1.17
C ALA A 282 4.26 -37.58 -2.53
N ALA A 283 5.59 -37.72 -2.52
CA ALA A 283 6.39 -37.79 -3.75
C ALA A 283 6.03 -39.01 -4.62
N ASP A 284 5.41 -40.05 -4.04
CA ASP A 284 4.95 -41.28 -4.67
C ASP A 284 3.42 -41.30 -4.97
N ALA A 285 2.69 -40.22 -4.64
CA ALA A 285 1.23 -40.12 -4.75
C ALA A 285 0.63 -40.61 -6.09
N ALA A 286 -0.55 -41.22 -6.01
CA ALA A 286 -1.28 -41.73 -7.17
C ALA A 286 -1.91 -40.59 -7.98
N VAL A 287 -2.12 -40.80 -9.29
CA VAL A 287 -2.68 -39.78 -10.21
C VAL A 287 -3.99 -39.17 -9.71
N GLU A 288 -4.88 -40.00 -9.13
CA GLU A 288 -6.17 -39.54 -8.59
C GLU A 288 -6.02 -38.65 -7.35
N GLU A 289 -4.98 -38.88 -6.55
CA GLU A 289 -4.64 -38.08 -5.39
C GLU A 289 -4.09 -36.72 -5.81
N ILE A 290 -3.21 -36.69 -6.81
CA ILE A 290 -2.67 -35.47 -7.42
C ILE A 290 -3.79 -34.59 -8.00
N LYS A 291 -4.71 -35.18 -8.77
CA LYS A 291 -5.88 -34.48 -9.34
C LYS A 291 -6.81 -33.94 -8.26
N THR A 292 -6.94 -34.64 -7.15
CA THR A 292 -7.83 -34.23 -6.06
C THR A 292 -7.21 -33.11 -5.23
N ALA A 293 -5.91 -33.21 -4.91
CA ALA A 293 -5.16 -32.17 -4.21
C ALA A 293 -5.14 -30.85 -5.01
N TYR A 294 -4.84 -30.90 -6.31
CA TYR A 294 -4.89 -29.72 -7.18
C TYR A 294 -6.27 -29.06 -7.21
N ARG A 295 -7.34 -29.85 -7.42
CA ARG A 295 -8.72 -29.32 -7.43
C ARG A 295 -9.11 -28.66 -6.12
N ASN A 296 -8.66 -29.20 -4.99
CA ASN A 296 -8.95 -28.64 -3.68
C ASN A 296 -8.15 -27.35 -3.43
N ALA A 297 -6.88 -27.31 -3.82
CA ALA A 297 -6.03 -26.14 -3.69
C ALA A 297 -6.50 -24.97 -4.56
N ILE A 298 -6.77 -25.21 -5.85
CA ILE A 298 -7.15 -24.15 -6.81
C ILE A 298 -8.53 -23.54 -6.50
N ARG A 299 -9.42 -24.31 -5.86
CA ARG A 299 -10.73 -23.83 -5.39
C ARG A 299 -10.65 -22.73 -4.33
N GLY A 300 -9.52 -22.59 -3.63
CA GLY A 300 -9.29 -21.51 -2.66
C GLY A 300 -8.93 -20.18 -3.32
N TYR A 301 -8.38 -20.23 -4.54
CA TYR A 301 -7.78 -19.08 -5.22
C TYR A 301 -8.50 -18.65 -6.51
N HIS A 302 -9.61 -19.31 -6.85
CA HIS A 302 -10.40 -18.99 -8.06
C HIS A 302 -10.89 -17.53 -8.06
N SER A 303 -10.82 -16.87 -9.22
CA SER A 303 -11.15 -15.45 -9.43
C SER A 303 -12.51 -15.07 -8.85
N ASP A 304 -13.55 -15.88 -9.04
CA ASP A 304 -14.88 -15.63 -8.46
C ASP A 304 -14.90 -15.58 -6.93
N LYS A 305 -14.09 -16.41 -6.26
CA LYS A 305 -14.02 -16.42 -4.79
C LYS A 305 -13.14 -15.32 -4.21
N VAL A 306 -12.23 -14.76 -4.99
CA VAL A 306 -11.39 -13.64 -4.55
C VAL A 306 -11.85 -12.29 -5.11
N ALA A 307 -12.85 -12.29 -6.00
CA ALA A 307 -13.43 -11.10 -6.62
C ALA A 307 -14.00 -10.10 -5.61
N HIS A 308 -14.58 -10.62 -4.51
CA HIS A 308 -15.16 -9.84 -3.41
C HIS A 308 -14.13 -9.42 -2.36
N LEU A 309 -12.89 -9.93 -2.43
CA LEU A 309 -11.79 -9.58 -1.53
C LEU A 309 -11.05 -8.32 -2.04
N GLY A 310 -10.28 -7.68 -1.17
CA GLY A 310 -9.50 -6.49 -1.53
C GLY A 310 -8.42 -6.77 -2.57
N ASP A 311 -8.01 -5.75 -3.33
CA ASP A 311 -7.11 -5.90 -4.50
C ASP A 311 -5.76 -6.56 -4.16
N LYS A 312 -5.25 -6.39 -2.94
CA LYS A 312 -4.04 -7.09 -2.47
C LYS A 312 -4.19 -8.61 -2.44
N LEU A 313 -5.36 -9.11 -2.03
CA LEU A 313 -5.65 -10.55 -1.96
C LEU A 313 -5.90 -11.16 -3.33
N LYS A 314 -6.40 -10.36 -4.29
CA LYS A 314 -6.53 -10.80 -5.70
C LYS A 314 -5.18 -11.08 -6.34
N VAL A 315 -4.18 -10.23 -6.06
CA VAL A 315 -2.81 -10.41 -6.57
C VAL A 315 -2.15 -11.65 -5.96
N VAL A 316 -2.30 -11.87 -4.65
CA VAL A 316 -1.79 -13.09 -3.99
C VAL A 316 -2.46 -14.35 -4.55
N ALA A 317 -3.78 -14.31 -4.76
CA ALA A 317 -4.51 -15.43 -5.34
C ALA A 317 -4.09 -15.73 -6.79
N GLU A 318 -3.80 -14.71 -7.59
CA GLU A 318 -3.28 -14.87 -8.96
C GLU A 318 -1.90 -15.51 -8.96
N PHE A 319 -1.01 -15.08 -8.05
CA PHE A 319 0.33 -15.64 -7.89
C PHE A 319 0.29 -17.12 -7.48
N GLU A 320 -0.46 -17.45 -6.41
CA GLU A 320 -0.60 -18.83 -5.92
C GLU A 320 -1.30 -19.75 -6.93
N SER A 321 -2.30 -19.24 -7.66
CA SER A 321 -2.94 -20.01 -8.74
C SER A 321 -1.95 -20.38 -9.84
N ARG A 322 -1.08 -19.44 -10.25
CA ARG A 322 -0.04 -19.72 -11.26
C ARG A 322 0.98 -20.74 -10.75
N ARG A 323 1.35 -20.67 -9.47
CA ARG A 323 2.26 -21.63 -8.82
C ARG A 323 1.68 -23.05 -8.80
N LEU A 324 0.42 -23.19 -8.39
CA LEU A 324 -0.31 -24.47 -8.40
C LEU A 324 -0.44 -25.05 -9.81
N ASN A 325 -0.78 -24.22 -10.80
CA ASN A 325 -0.90 -24.66 -12.20
C ASN A 325 0.44 -25.19 -12.73
N LYS A 326 1.54 -24.49 -12.45
CA LYS A 326 2.88 -24.92 -12.87
C LYS A 326 3.28 -26.25 -12.23
N ALA A 327 3.02 -26.43 -10.94
CA ALA A 327 3.30 -27.70 -10.25
C ALA A 327 2.45 -28.85 -10.81
N TYR A 328 1.17 -28.62 -11.09
CA TYR A 328 0.29 -29.63 -11.68
C TYR A 328 0.74 -30.04 -13.09
N GLU A 329 1.16 -29.10 -13.93
CA GLU A 329 1.72 -29.40 -15.25
C GLU A 329 3.03 -30.20 -15.16
N THR A 330 3.93 -29.87 -14.23
CA THR A 330 5.14 -30.67 -13.99
C THR A 330 4.78 -32.10 -13.55
N ALA A 331 3.84 -32.24 -12.61
CA ALA A 331 3.37 -33.54 -12.13
C ALA A 331 2.75 -34.39 -13.26
N LYS A 332 2.01 -33.74 -14.16
CA LYS A 332 1.38 -34.34 -15.33
C LYS A 332 2.40 -34.92 -16.30
N VAL A 333 3.48 -34.17 -16.57
CA VAL A 333 4.59 -34.59 -17.43
C VAL A 333 5.37 -35.75 -16.79
N GLU A 334 5.71 -35.66 -15.51
CA GLU A 334 6.50 -36.68 -14.81
C GLU A 334 5.75 -38.01 -14.60
N ARG A 335 4.43 -37.96 -14.37
CA ARG A 335 3.61 -39.15 -14.12
C ARG A 335 2.84 -39.66 -15.34
N GLY A 336 2.95 -38.99 -16.48
CA GLY A 336 2.45 -39.47 -17.77
C GLY A 336 0.93 -39.58 -17.86
N PHE A 337 0.18 -38.65 -17.27
CA PHE A 337 -1.29 -38.62 -17.37
C PHE A 337 -1.78 -37.38 -18.15
N VAL A 338 -2.96 -37.46 -18.77
CA VAL A 338 -3.57 -36.34 -19.53
C VAL A 338 -4.62 -35.62 -18.69
#